data_AF-A0AAD5GXX2-F1
#
_entry.id   AF-A0AAD5GXX2-F1
#
_cell.length_a   1.000
_cell.length_b   1.000
_cell.length_c   1.000
_cell.angle_alpha   90.00
_cell.angle_beta   90.00
_cell.angle_gamma   90.00
#
_symmetry.space_group_name_H-M   'P 1'
#
loop_
_entity.id
_entity.type
_entity.pdbx_description
1 polymer ?
#
loop_
_entity_poly.entity_id
_entity_poly.type
_entity_poly.pdbx_seq_one_letter_code
_entity_poly.pdbx_strand_id
1 'polypeptide(L)'
;AVAAPRRRGRPRKSPLPPVSPGSSLVAAAEGAAQGLAENYGAAVALAAYQDTLSRQPLVDVSFCLRAKLEFGTRVRVVGGHESLGTWQVESAPELVWGEGDQWRAKIRLPAGAIVEYKYVLLESGGGVRAWQSGANNVLAVKLSEERIELFDTWQSNPDQALVVSDGGAAAKREGRLMAWAGEMMSQLSAQRQEMRRMSLELAGSQQELKEARERAEFFRGQYATKEAERKEVAAQLAEARALNTALESQLLDTTGALKEAIETASALLEQVDAKGAAIRSKRRSRAAAEEADSNDE
;
A
#
# COMPACT_ATOMS: atom_id res chain seq x y z
N ALA A 1 12.52 -73.48 30.24
CA ALA A 1 13.32 -72.58 31.08
C ALA A 1 12.56 -71.27 31.23
N VAL A 2 12.18 -70.95 32.47
CA VAL A 2 11.42 -69.74 32.84
C VAL A 2 12.38 -68.56 33.01
N ALA A 3 12.08 -67.41 32.43
CA ALA A 3 12.71 -66.14 32.77
C ALA A 3 11.70 -64.98 32.58
N ALA A 4 11.42 -64.29 33.67
CA ALA A 4 10.67 -63.02 33.70
C ALA A 4 11.65 -61.84 33.97
N PRO A 5 11.20 -60.59 34.11
CA PRO A 5 11.18 -59.58 33.05
C PRO A 5 12.15 -58.40 33.31
N ARG A 6 12.46 -57.59 32.28
CA ARG A 6 13.14 -56.29 32.47
C ARG A 6 12.27 -55.13 31.96
N ARG A 7 11.80 -54.31 32.90
CA ARG A 7 11.11 -53.03 32.69
C ARG A 7 12.03 -52.05 31.95
N ARG A 8 11.54 -51.43 30.86
CA ARG A 8 12.16 -50.23 30.26
C ARG A 8 11.31 -49.00 30.60
N GLY A 9 11.97 -47.97 31.11
CA GLY A 9 11.37 -46.74 31.61
C GLY A 9 10.82 -45.81 30.52
N ARG A 10 9.85 -44.99 30.92
CA ARG A 10 9.27 -43.88 30.12
C ARG A 10 10.34 -42.84 29.76
N PRO A 11 10.33 -42.26 28.54
CA PRO A 11 11.15 -41.10 28.25
C PRO A 11 10.57 -39.83 28.93
N ARG A 12 11.46 -39.01 29.48
CA ARG A 12 11.16 -37.69 30.07
C ARG A 12 10.75 -36.71 28.95
N LYS A 13 9.65 -35.99 29.13
CA LYS A 13 9.27 -34.84 28.28
C LYS A 13 10.23 -33.67 28.57
N SER A 14 10.88 -33.16 27.54
CA SER A 14 11.58 -31.86 27.57
C SER A 14 10.55 -30.72 27.53
N PRO A 15 10.76 -29.59 28.22
CA PRO A 15 9.84 -28.46 28.16
C PRO A 15 10.02 -27.67 26.86
N LEU A 16 8.91 -27.30 26.23
CA LEU A 16 8.85 -26.35 25.11
C LEU A 16 9.20 -24.93 25.60
N PRO A 17 9.90 -24.11 24.79
CA PRO A 17 10.12 -22.71 25.14
C PRO A 17 8.81 -21.90 25.06
N PRO A 18 8.66 -20.82 25.85
CA PRO A 18 7.46 -20.00 25.83
C PRO A 18 7.41 -19.20 24.53
N VAL A 19 6.34 -19.37 23.75
CA VAL A 19 6.05 -18.55 22.59
C VAL A 19 5.29 -17.32 23.08
N SER A 20 5.91 -16.14 23.01
CA SER A 20 5.23 -14.86 23.24
C SER A 20 4.22 -14.61 22.11
N PRO A 21 2.91 -14.49 22.39
CA PRO A 21 1.92 -14.30 21.33
C PRO A 21 1.78 -12.80 21.01
N GLY A 22 2.03 -12.41 19.77
CA GLY A 22 1.60 -11.10 19.28
C GLY A 22 2.45 -10.50 18.17
N SER A 23 3.76 -10.31 18.39
CA SER A 23 4.58 -9.49 17.46
C SER A 23 5.21 -10.26 16.30
N SER A 24 5.54 -11.56 16.44
CA SER A 24 6.26 -12.28 15.38
C SER A 24 5.35 -12.80 14.26
N LEU A 25 4.06 -13.02 14.52
CA LEU A 25 3.09 -13.46 13.51
C LEU A 25 2.67 -12.32 12.59
N VAL A 26 2.56 -11.10 13.11
CA VAL A 26 2.25 -9.91 12.30
C VAL A 26 3.44 -9.54 11.42
N ALA A 27 4.67 -9.56 11.95
CA ALA A 27 5.88 -9.32 11.17
C ALA A 27 6.11 -10.40 10.08
N ALA A 28 5.80 -11.67 10.37
CA ALA A 28 5.89 -12.75 9.39
C ALA A 28 4.79 -12.65 8.31
N ALA A 29 3.59 -12.23 8.67
CA ALA A 29 2.49 -11.99 7.73
C ALA A 29 2.73 -10.74 6.87
N GLU A 30 3.29 -9.67 7.43
CA GLU A 30 3.72 -8.48 6.69
C GLU A 30 4.85 -8.83 5.72
N GLY A 31 5.88 -9.56 6.16
CA GLY A 31 6.97 -10.01 5.29
C GLY A 31 6.49 -10.92 4.15
N ALA A 32 5.53 -11.81 4.41
CA ALA A 32 4.92 -12.66 3.38
C ALA A 32 4.04 -11.87 2.40
N ALA A 33 3.27 -10.89 2.89
CA ALA A 33 2.47 -10.00 2.05
C ALA A 33 3.34 -9.09 1.18
N GLN A 34 4.47 -8.62 1.71
CA GLN A 34 5.42 -7.77 1.01
C GLN A 34 6.15 -8.53 -0.10
N GLY A 35 6.59 -9.77 0.16
CA GLY A 35 7.17 -10.63 -0.88
C GLY A 35 6.20 -11.09 -1.98
N LEU A 36 4.91 -11.29 -1.63
CA LEU A 36 3.86 -11.56 -2.62
C LEU A 36 3.55 -10.31 -3.47
N ALA A 37 3.51 -9.13 -2.87
CA ALA A 37 3.30 -7.87 -3.57
C ALA A 37 4.45 -7.52 -4.53
N GLU A 38 5.70 -7.77 -4.14
CA GLU A 38 6.89 -7.59 -4.98
C GLU A 38 6.88 -8.51 -6.21
N ASN A 39 6.58 -9.80 -6.02
CA ASN A 39 6.48 -10.76 -7.12
C ASN A 39 5.31 -10.46 -8.07
N TYR A 40 4.16 -10.04 -7.53
CA TYR A 40 3.00 -9.65 -8.35
C TYR A 40 3.29 -8.35 -9.13
N GLY A 41 3.93 -7.36 -8.49
CA GLY A 41 4.36 -6.13 -9.15
C GLY A 41 5.33 -6.37 -10.31
N ALA A 42 6.31 -7.26 -10.13
CA ALA A 42 7.24 -7.63 -11.19
C ALA A 42 6.54 -8.33 -12.38
N ALA A 43 5.59 -9.23 -12.11
CA ALA A 43 4.82 -9.90 -13.15
C ALA A 43 3.93 -8.92 -13.93
N VAL A 44 3.27 -8.00 -13.24
CA VAL A 44 2.46 -6.93 -13.86
C VAL A 44 3.34 -6.02 -14.72
N ALA A 45 4.52 -5.64 -14.23
CA ALA A 45 5.47 -4.83 -14.99
C ALA A 45 5.99 -5.54 -16.25
N LEU A 46 6.30 -6.83 -16.17
CA LEU A 46 6.74 -7.63 -17.33
C LEU A 46 5.61 -7.78 -18.37
N ALA A 47 4.39 -8.05 -17.93
CA ALA A 47 3.23 -8.16 -18.81
C ALA A 47 2.93 -6.81 -19.50
N ALA A 48 3.00 -5.69 -18.76
CA ALA A 48 2.86 -4.36 -19.32
C ALA A 48 3.97 -4.05 -20.34
N TYR A 49 5.22 -4.43 -20.05
CA TYR A 49 6.35 -4.27 -20.97
C TYR A 49 6.20 -5.10 -22.24
N GLN A 50 5.71 -6.34 -22.13
CA GLN A 50 5.43 -7.19 -23.29
C GLN A 50 4.28 -6.65 -24.14
N ASP A 51 3.21 -6.15 -23.52
CA ASP A 51 2.09 -5.50 -24.22
C ASP A 51 2.57 -4.24 -24.94
N THR A 52 3.41 -3.39 -24.32
CA THR A 52 3.95 -2.20 -24.98
C THR A 52 4.85 -2.54 -26.16
N LEU A 53 5.68 -3.57 -26.07
CA LEU A 53 6.49 -4.06 -27.21
C LEU A 53 5.59 -4.54 -28.36
N SER A 54 4.53 -5.29 -28.06
CA SER A 54 3.62 -5.82 -29.09
C SER A 54 2.79 -4.75 -29.81
N ARG A 55 2.62 -3.58 -29.18
CA ARG A 55 1.90 -2.43 -29.72
C ARG A 55 2.80 -1.39 -30.37
N GLN A 56 4.09 -1.65 -30.50
CA GLN A 56 5.00 -0.71 -31.14
C GLN A 56 4.55 -0.46 -32.59
N PRO A 57 4.39 0.81 -33.00
CA PRO A 57 4.06 1.11 -34.37
C PRO A 57 5.18 0.62 -35.29
N LEU A 58 4.79 0.18 -36.48
CA LEU A 58 5.71 -0.29 -37.51
C LEU A 58 5.98 0.86 -38.50
N VAL A 59 7.24 0.96 -38.92
CA VAL A 59 7.74 1.94 -39.89
C VAL A 59 8.09 1.23 -41.19
N ASP A 60 7.69 1.80 -42.32
CA ASP A 60 8.04 1.28 -43.64
C ASP A 60 9.49 1.67 -43.99
N VAL A 61 10.40 0.71 -43.97
CA VAL A 61 11.82 0.92 -44.29
C VAL A 61 12.14 0.36 -45.66
N SER A 62 12.54 1.25 -46.57
CA SER A 62 12.99 0.92 -47.93
C SER A 62 14.52 0.88 -47.96
N PHE A 63 15.08 -0.31 -48.04
CA PHE A 63 16.51 -0.53 -48.24
C PHE A 63 16.85 -0.36 -49.71
N CYS A 64 17.77 0.54 -50.03
CA CYS A 64 18.24 0.87 -51.36
C CYS A 64 19.77 0.68 -51.41
N LEU A 65 20.24 -0.45 -51.91
CA LEU A 65 21.66 -0.75 -52.04
C LEU A 65 22.13 -0.49 -53.47
N ARG A 66 23.14 0.36 -53.65
CA ARG A 66 23.85 0.51 -54.92
C ARG A 66 25.03 -0.47 -54.98
N ALA A 67 24.95 -1.46 -55.86
CA ALA A 67 25.98 -2.48 -56.03
C ALA A 67 25.98 -3.07 -57.44
N LYS A 68 27.09 -2.88 -58.16
CA LYS A 68 27.32 -3.50 -59.48
C LYS A 68 27.77 -4.95 -59.29
N LEU A 69 26.94 -5.89 -59.74
CA LEU A 69 27.13 -7.32 -59.51
C LEU A 69 27.00 -8.10 -60.82
N GLU A 70 27.54 -9.33 -60.83
CA GLU A 70 27.41 -10.23 -61.96
C GLU A 70 25.99 -10.78 -62.09
N PHE A 71 25.58 -11.05 -63.33
CA PHE A 71 24.28 -11.65 -63.62
C PHE A 71 24.09 -12.98 -62.87
N GLY A 72 22.89 -13.20 -62.34
CA GLY A 72 22.56 -14.38 -61.55
C GLY A 72 22.94 -14.29 -60.07
N THR A 73 23.60 -13.22 -59.63
CA THR A 73 23.82 -12.93 -58.20
C THR A 73 22.50 -12.48 -57.57
N ARG A 74 22.21 -12.94 -56.36
CA ARG A 74 21.07 -12.47 -55.54
C ARG A 74 21.58 -11.73 -54.32
N VAL A 75 20.82 -10.76 -53.82
CA VAL A 75 21.19 -9.96 -52.65
C VAL A 75 20.11 -10.07 -51.59
N ARG A 76 20.49 -10.39 -50.35
CA ARG A 76 19.58 -10.35 -49.19
C ARG A 76 20.05 -9.35 -48.15
N VAL A 77 19.10 -8.81 -47.39
CA VAL A 77 19.39 -8.02 -46.19
C VAL A 77 19.01 -8.83 -44.96
N VAL A 78 20.01 -9.13 -44.14
CA VAL A 78 19.91 -10.00 -42.97
C VAL A 78 20.14 -9.17 -41.72
N GLY A 79 19.42 -9.44 -40.63
CA GLY A 79 19.56 -8.66 -39.40
C GLY A 79 18.94 -9.33 -38.19
N GLY A 80 19.03 -8.67 -37.04
CA GLY A 80 18.56 -9.23 -35.76
C GLY A 80 17.04 -9.32 -35.62
N HIS A 81 16.30 -8.45 -36.30
CA HIS A 81 14.84 -8.42 -36.25
C HIS A 81 14.21 -9.61 -36.99
N GLU A 82 13.02 -10.05 -36.59
CA GLU A 82 12.29 -11.15 -37.24
C GLU A 82 12.04 -10.90 -38.73
N SER A 83 11.63 -9.67 -39.10
CA SER A 83 11.45 -9.25 -40.50
C SER A 83 12.75 -9.28 -41.32
N LEU A 84 13.91 -9.40 -40.68
CA LEU A 84 15.23 -9.49 -41.29
C LEU A 84 15.85 -10.90 -41.15
N GLY A 85 15.06 -11.87 -40.70
CA GLY A 85 15.46 -13.28 -40.65
C GLY A 85 16.28 -13.68 -39.42
N THR A 86 16.44 -12.82 -38.40
CA THR A 86 17.16 -13.14 -37.15
C THR A 86 18.55 -13.76 -37.41
N TRP A 87 19.33 -13.10 -38.27
CA TRP A 87 20.66 -13.55 -38.72
C TRP A 87 20.70 -14.86 -39.52
N GLN A 88 19.54 -15.38 -39.96
CA GLN A 88 19.43 -16.53 -40.87
C GLN A 88 19.23 -16.04 -42.30
N VAL A 89 20.10 -16.46 -43.22
CA VAL A 89 20.13 -15.96 -44.60
C VAL A 89 18.92 -16.45 -45.39
N GLU A 90 18.46 -17.66 -45.11
CA GLU A 90 17.33 -18.34 -45.76
C GLU A 90 16.00 -17.64 -45.46
N SER A 91 15.86 -17.13 -44.24
CA SER A 91 14.69 -16.42 -43.72
C SER A 91 14.73 -14.92 -44.02
N ALA A 92 15.86 -14.41 -44.53
CA ALA A 92 16.06 -13.00 -44.78
C ALA A 92 15.38 -12.52 -46.08
N PRO A 93 14.85 -11.30 -46.11
CA PRO A 93 14.27 -10.71 -47.30
C PRO A 93 15.30 -10.47 -48.41
N GLU A 94 14.85 -10.69 -49.64
CA GLU A 94 15.64 -10.52 -50.84
C GLU A 94 15.37 -9.18 -51.51
N LEU A 95 16.44 -8.55 -51.99
CA LEU A 95 16.37 -7.29 -52.71
C LEU A 95 16.12 -7.56 -54.19
N VAL A 96 15.24 -6.76 -54.77
CA VAL A 96 14.93 -6.78 -56.20
C VAL A 96 15.87 -5.84 -56.93
N TRP A 97 16.54 -6.36 -57.96
CA TRP A 97 17.37 -5.55 -58.86
C TRP A 97 16.50 -4.60 -59.69
N GLY A 98 16.99 -3.38 -59.90
CA GLY A 98 16.44 -2.40 -60.81
C GLY A 98 17.54 -1.64 -61.55
N GLU A 99 17.11 -0.79 -62.48
CA GLU A 99 18.00 -0.04 -63.36
C GLU A 99 19.06 0.79 -62.59
N GLY A 100 20.29 0.78 -63.10
CA GLY A 100 21.43 1.51 -62.51
C GLY A 100 22.05 0.83 -61.29
N ASP A 101 22.05 -0.52 -61.26
CA ASP A 101 22.65 -1.33 -60.18
C ASP A 101 22.05 -1.05 -58.80
N GLN A 102 20.74 -0.75 -58.79
CA GLN A 102 20.00 -0.44 -57.57
C GLN A 102 19.19 -1.64 -57.12
N TRP A 103 19.46 -2.11 -55.92
CA TRP A 103 18.79 -3.22 -55.27
C TRP A 103 17.85 -2.69 -54.20
N ARG A 104 16.57 -3.11 -54.21
CA ARG A 104 15.56 -2.57 -53.29
C ARG A 104 14.75 -3.64 -52.56
N ALA A 105 14.48 -3.41 -51.28
CA ALA A 105 13.53 -4.17 -50.47
C ALA A 105 12.75 -3.23 -49.54
N LYS A 106 11.45 -3.50 -49.35
CA LYS A 106 10.60 -2.78 -48.40
C LYS A 106 10.24 -3.69 -47.24
N ILE A 107 10.56 -3.28 -46.03
CA ILE A 107 10.46 -4.09 -44.82
C ILE A 107 9.85 -3.24 -43.70
N ARG A 108 8.92 -3.81 -42.94
CA ARG A 108 8.34 -3.16 -41.77
C ARG A 108 9.17 -3.48 -40.53
N LEU A 109 9.63 -2.43 -39.85
CA LEU A 109 10.46 -2.52 -38.65
C LEU A 109 9.83 -1.72 -37.50
N PRO A 110 10.06 -2.11 -36.23
CA PRO A 110 9.47 -1.43 -35.08
C PRO A 110 10.03 -0.02 -34.92
N ALA A 111 9.15 0.95 -34.67
CA ALA A 111 9.53 2.31 -34.36
C ALA A 111 10.16 2.40 -32.95
N GLY A 112 11.09 3.32 -32.77
CA GLY A 112 11.78 3.51 -31.49
C GLY A 112 12.86 2.48 -31.20
N ALA A 113 13.24 1.65 -32.17
CA ALA A 113 14.23 0.59 -32.01
C ALA A 113 15.55 0.92 -32.73
N ILE A 114 16.62 0.29 -32.24
CA ILE A 114 17.88 0.14 -32.99
C ILE A 114 17.84 -1.20 -33.70
N VAL A 115 18.04 -1.18 -35.02
CA VAL A 115 18.05 -2.37 -35.85
C VAL A 115 19.44 -2.56 -36.45
N GLU A 116 20.01 -3.73 -36.24
CA GLU A 116 21.25 -4.16 -36.88
C GLU A 116 20.96 -5.00 -38.13
N TYR A 117 21.72 -4.75 -39.20
CA TYR A 117 21.60 -5.49 -40.45
C TYR A 117 22.91 -5.53 -41.24
N LYS A 118 22.95 -6.43 -42.22
CA LYS A 118 24.05 -6.62 -43.16
C LYS A 118 23.54 -7.17 -44.49
N TYR A 119 24.21 -6.84 -45.59
CA TYR A 119 23.88 -7.43 -46.89
C TYR A 119 24.68 -8.72 -47.14
N VAL A 120 24.05 -9.66 -47.84
CA VAL A 120 24.65 -10.93 -48.24
C VAL A 120 24.45 -11.14 -49.73
N LEU A 121 25.54 -11.48 -50.42
CA LEU A 121 25.50 -11.94 -51.80
C LEU A 121 25.35 -13.45 -51.82
N LEU A 122 24.43 -13.92 -52.64
CA LEU A 122 24.16 -15.31 -52.89
C LEU A 122 24.52 -15.63 -54.34
N GLU A 123 25.08 -16.82 -54.56
CA GLU A 123 25.21 -17.38 -55.90
C GLU A 123 23.85 -17.83 -56.44
N SER A 124 23.77 -18.08 -57.75
CA SER A 124 22.53 -18.53 -58.40
C SER A 124 21.97 -19.82 -57.79
N GLY A 125 22.84 -20.70 -57.29
CA GLY A 125 22.46 -21.94 -56.57
C GLY A 125 22.04 -21.77 -55.11
N GLY A 126 22.02 -20.53 -54.58
CA GLY A 126 21.59 -20.24 -53.21
C GLY A 126 22.69 -20.32 -52.14
N GLY A 127 23.93 -20.65 -52.52
CA GLY A 127 25.07 -20.60 -51.60
C GLY A 127 25.48 -19.16 -51.27
N VAL A 128 25.95 -18.93 -50.03
CA VAL A 128 26.50 -17.63 -49.61
C VAL A 128 27.83 -17.37 -50.31
N ARG A 129 27.85 -16.37 -51.20
CA ARG A 129 29.03 -15.92 -51.92
C ARG A 129 29.90 -15.02 -51.04
N ALA A 130 29.29 -14.01 -50.44
CA ALA A 130 30.01 -13.03 -49.63
C ALA A 130 29.07 -12.29 -48.68
N TRP A 131 29.59 -11.97 -47.50
CA TRP A 131 28.99 -10.99 -46.59
C TRP A 131 29.54 -9.60 -46.90
N GLN A 132 28.73 -8.58 -46.64
CA GLN A 132 29.20 -7.20 -46.67
C GLN A 132 30.37 -7.04 -45.71
N SER A 133 31.44 -6.39 -46.18
CA SER A 133 32.64 -6.15 -45.39
C SER A 133 32.39 -5.17 -44.25
N GLY A 134 33.11 -5.34 -43.13
CA GLY A 134 33.07 -4.43 -41.99
C GLY A 134 32.08 -4.83 -40.89
N ALA A 135 31.84 -3.89 -39.97
CA ALA A 135 30.88 -4.04 -38.88
C ALA A 135 29.44 -4.17 -39.42
N ASN A 136 28.52 -4.57 -38.55
CA ASN A 136 27.10 -4.54 -38.90
C ASN A 136 26.65 -3.10 -39.09
N ASN A 137 25.76 -2.87 -40.05
CA ASN A 137 25.12 -1.58 -40.19
C ASN A 137 24.08 -1.42 -39.10
N VAL A 138 23.92 -0.19 -38.62
CA VAL A 138 22.98 0.13 -37.56
C VAL A 138 22.04 1.24 -38.03
N LEU A 139 20.74 1.00 -37.87
CA LEU A 139 19.69 1.97 -38.15
C LEU A 139 18.92 2.28 -36.86
N ALA A 140 18.93 3.55 -36.45
CA ALA A 140 18.05 4.04 -35.40
C ALA A 140 16.72 4.49 -36.02
N VAL A 141 15.64 3.77 -35.74
CA VAL A 141 14.27 4.08 -36.16
C VAL A 141 13.61 4.89 -35.05
N LYS A 142 13.20 6.13 -35.32
CA LYS A 142 12.58 6.98 -34.29
C LYS A 142 11.09 6.68 -34.16
N LEU A 143 10.49 6.97 -33.00
CA LEU A 143 9.06 6.74 -32.77
C LEU A 143 8.16 7.59 -33.68
N SER A 144 8.63 8.76 -34.11
CA SER A 144 7.85 9.74 -34.88
C SER A 144 7.88 9.52 -36.39
N GLU A 145 8.59 8.49 -36.87
CA GLU A 145 8.79 8.24 -38.30
C GLU A 145 7.77 7.24 -38.83
N GLU A 146 7.26 7.48 -40.03
CA GLU A 146 6.32 6.56 -40.70
C GLU A 146 7.00 5.81 -41.85
N ARG A 147 7.92 6.49 -42.55
CA ARG A 147 8.67 5.96 -43.67
C ARG A 147 10.14 6.34 -43.62
N ILE A 148 11.00 5.36 -43.88
CA ILE A 148 12.44 5.56 -44.00
C ILE A 148 12.92 5.02 -45.35
N GLU A 149 13.73 5.80 -46.06
CA GLU A 149 14.50 5.36 -47.21
C GLU A 149 15.98 5.36 -46.85
N LEU A 150 16.60 4.20 -47.00
CA LEU A 150 17.98 3.94 -46.61
C LEU A 150 18.80 3.68 -47.86
N PHE A 151 19.75 4.55 -48.15
CA PHE A 151 20.64 4.45 -49.30
C PHE A 151 22.02 3.99 -48.84
N ASP A 152 22.41 2.80 -49.28
CA ASP A 152 23.66 2.14 -48.88
C ASP A 152 24.52 1.76 -50.10
N THR A 153 25.79 1.45 -49.82
CA THR A 153 26.74 0.89 -50.79
C THR A 153 27.34 -0.40 -50.27
N TRP A 154 27.75 -1.28 -51.20
CA TRP A 154 28.31 -2.59 -50.84
C TRP A 154 29.57 -2.48 -49.97
N GLN A 155 30.43 -1.50 -50.21
CA GLN A 155 31.66 -1.30 -49.42
C GLN A 155 31.40 -0.80 -48.00
N SER A 156 30.12 -0.58 -47.61
CA SER A 156 29.74 -0.07 -46.29
C SER A 156 30.40 1.27 -45.96
N ASN A 157 30.52 2.16 -46.95
CA ASN A 157 31.11 3.48 -46.72
C ASN A 157 30.14 4.37 -45.92
N PRO A 158 30.45 4.74 -44.66
CA PRO A 158 29.55 5.52 -43.82
C PRO A 158 29.23 6.92 -44.39
N ASP A 159 30.15 7.49 -45.16
CA ASP A 159 29.98 8.82 -45.76
C ASP A 159 28.99 8.85 -46.92
N GLN A 160 28.75 7.69 -47.53
CA GLN A 160 27.81 7.53 -48.63
C GLN A 160 26.47 6.95 -48.18
N ALA A 161 26.40 6.47 -46.93
CA ALA A 161 25.19 5.91 -46.37
C ALA A 161 24.25 7.02 -45.89
N LEU A 162 23.13 7.20 -46.59
CA LEU A 162 22.15 8.25 -46.34
C LEU A 162 20.83 7.63 -45.89
N VAL A 163 20.15 8.33 -45.00
CA VAL A 163 18.82 7.98 -44.52
C VAL A 163 17.92 9.19 -44.68
N VAL A 164 16.79 8.99 -45.35
CA VAL A 164 15.75 9.98 -45.55
C VAL A 164 14.51 9.50 -44.80
N SER A 165 14.02 10.31 -43.87
CA SER A 165 12.75 10.04 -43.16
C SER A 165 11.65 10.90 -43.73
N ASP A 166 10.50 10.30 -44.02
CA ASP A 166 9.25 10.99 -44.38
C ASP A 166 9.41 12.04 -45.50
N GLY A 167 10.35 11.82 -46.44
CA GLY A 167 10.66 12.75 -47.52
C GLY A 167 11.44 14.01 -47.11
N GLY A 168 11.98 14.04 -45.89
CA GLY A 168 12.79 15.13 -45.35
C GLY A 168 14.25 15.15 -45.86
N ALA A 169 15.09 15.89 -45.14
CA ALA A 169 16.51 16.01 -45.48
C ALA A 169 17.27 14.69 -45.24
N ALA A 170 18.21 14.38 -46.13
CA ALA A 170 19.09 13.22 -45.96
C ALA A 170 20.03 13.42 -44.76
N ALA A 171 20.11 12.41 -43.90
CA ALA A 171 21.00 12.36 -42.76
C ALA A 171 21.90 11.12 -42.81
N LYS A 172 23.11 11.20 -42.26
CA LYS A 172 23.98 10.03 -42.12
C LYS A 172 23.45 9.08 -41.03
N ARG A 173 23.63 7.76 -41.22
CA ARG A 173 23.23 6.73 -40.23
C ARG A 173 23.82 6.98 -38.84
N GLU A 174 25.13 7.27 -38.79
CA GLU A 174 25.83 7.54 -37.52
C GLU A 174 25.31 8.80 -36.82
N GLY A 175 25.06 9.88 -37.57
CA GLY A 175 24.48 11.10 -37.04
C GLY A 175 23.10 10.86 -36.44
N ARG A 176 22.29 10.02 -37.09
CA ARG A 176 20.99 9.59 -36.54
C ARG A 176 21.14 8.77 -35.27
N LEU A 177 22.10 7.86 -35.21
CA LEU A 177 22.37 7.04 -34.03
C LEU A 177 22.80 7.90 -32.83
N MET A 178 23.68 8.88 -33.06
CA MET A 178 24.11 9.82 -32.02
C MET A 178 22.95 10.72 -31.56
N ALA A 179 22.13 11.21 -32.49
CA ALA A 179 20.94 11.98 -32.14
C ALA A 179 19.94 11.15 -31.30
N TRP A 180 19.71 9.89 -31.69
CA TRP A 180 18.88 8.96 -30.91
C TRP A 180 19.46 8.71 -29.52
N ALA A 181 20.77 8.48 -29.41
CA ALA A 181 21.44 8.25 -28.13
C ALA A 181 21.34 9.50 -27.21
N GLY A 182 21.54 10.69 -27.77
CA GLY A 182 21.39 11.95 -27.04
C GLY A 182 19.96 12.18 -26.55
N GLU A 183 18.97 11.89 -27.40
CA GLU A 183 17.55 11.98 -27.04
C GLU A 183 17.19 10.99 -25.92
N MET A 184 17.63 9.73 -26.01
CA MET A 184 17.42 8.72 -24.98
C MET A 184 18.08 9.11 -23.65
N MET A 185 19.31 9.62 -23.67
CA MET A 185 19.99 10.07 -22.45
C MET A 185 19.27 11.26 -21.81
N SER A 186 18.77 12.20 -22.63
CA SER A 186 17.96 13.32 -22.16
C SER A 186 16.67 12.84 -21.49
N GLN A 187 15.94 11.92 -22.12
CA GLN A 187 14.73 11.31 -21.56
C GLN A 187 15.00 10.58 -20.23
N LEU A 188 16.06 9.78 -20.17
CA LEU A 188 16.48 9.10 -18.93
C LEU A 188 16.85 10.10 -17.83
N SER A 189 17.51 11.21 -18.18
CA SER A 189 17.84 12.25 -17.21
C SER A 189 16.60 12.94 -16.64
N ALA A 190 15.60 13.20 -17.50
CA ALA A 190 14.32 13.79 -17.12
C ALA A 190 13.51 12.84 -16.23
N GLN A 191 13.37 11.57 -16.61
CA GLN A 191 12.72 10.54 -15.79
C GLN A 191 13.39 10.39 -14.42
N ARG A 192 14.73 10.42 -14.36
CA ARG A 192 15.46 10.38 -13.09
C ARG A 192 15.20 11.62 -12.22
N GLN A 193 15.10 12.80 -12.82
CA GLN A 193 14.74 14.02 -12.09
C GLN A 193 13.32 13.93 -11.52
N GLU A 194 12.37 13.41 -12.32
CA GLU A 194 11.00 13.22 -11.90
C GLU A 194 10.88 12.17 -10.78
N MET A 195 11.55 11.04 -10.90
CA MET A 195 11.63 10.02 -9.83
C MET A 195 12.18 10.60 -8.53
N ARG A 196 13.21 11.45 -8.59
CA ARG A 196 13.74 12.13 -7.41
C ARG A 196 12.72 13.11 -6.82
N ARG A 197 12.02 13.87 -7.65
CA ARG A 197 10.96 14.79 -7.21
C ARG A 197 9.84 14.02 -6.49
N MET A 198 9.33 12.95 -7.09
CA MET A 198 8.30 12.12 -6.48
C MET A 198 8.77 11.47 -5.17
N SER A 199 10.05 11.07 -5.11
CA SER A 199 10.62 10.51 -3.87
C SER A 199 10.67 11.55 -2.75
N LEU A 200 11.01 12.80 -3.06
CA LEU A 200 11.01 13.91 -2.09
C LEU A 200 9.59 14.25 -1.63
N GLU A 201 8.63 14.30 -2.56
CA GLU A 201 7.22 14.54 -2.26
C GLU A 201 6.64 13.42 -1.38
N LEU A 202 6.93 12.17 -1.69
CA LEU A 202 6.55 11.03 -0.87
C LEU A 202 7.15 11.13 0.53
N ALA A 203 8.45 11.45 0.65
CA ALA A 203 9.09 11.64 1.95
C ALA A 203 8.44 12.77 2.77
N GLY A 204 8.11 13.89 2.13
CA GLY A 204 7.37 14.99 2.75
C GLY A 204 5.99 14.54 3.26
N SER A 205 5.20 13.87 2.41
CA SER A 205 3.87 13.37 2.78
C SER A 205 3.92 12.35 3.93
N GLN A 206 4.95 11.50 3.98
CA GLN A 206 5.15 10.54 5.06
C GLN A 206 5.48 11.24 6.38
N GLN A 207 6.27 12.32 6.33
CA GLN A 207 6.58 13.12 7.50
C GLN A 207 5.33 13.84 8.04
N GLU A 208 4.54 14.45 7.16
CA GLU A 208 3.27 15.10 7.55
C GLU A 208 2.30 14.10 8.19
N LEU A 209 2.19 12.90 7.64
CA LEU A 209 1.39 11.82 8.23
C LEU A 209 1.89 11.41 9.61
N LYS A 210 3.21 11.36 9.81
CA LYS A 210 3.81 11.05 11.11
C LYS A 210 3.47 12.14 12.13
N GLU A 211 3.65 13.41 11.79
CA GLU A 211 3.31 14.52 12.67
C GLU A 211 1.80 14.57 13.00
N ALA A 212 0.95 14.31 12.01
CA ALA A 212 -0.50 14.25 12.22
C ALA A 212 -0.88 13.12 13.18
N ARG A 213 -0.23 11.95 13.08
CA ARG A 213 -0.43 10.83 14.01
C ARG A 213 0.00 11.19 15.43
N GLU A 214 1.17 11.78 15.60
CA GLU A 214 1.68 12.21 16.92
C GLU A 214 0.75 13.26 17.57
N ARG A 215 0.27 14.24 16.80
CA ARG A 215 -0.72 15.22 17.28
C ARG A 215 -2.03 14.55 17.71
N ALA A 216 -2.53 13.59 16.91
CA ALA A 216 -3.75 12.86 17.23
C ALA A 216 -3.60 12.01 18.51
N GLU A 217 -2.44 11.37 18.72
CA GLU A 217 -2.13 10.62 19.94
C GLU A 217 -2.06 11.54 21.17
N PHE A 218 -1.43 12.70 21.05
CA PHE A 218 -1.37 13.69 22.12
C PHE A 218 -2.77 14.15 22.56
N PHE A 219 -3.62 14.56 21.62
CA PHE A 219 -4.99 14.99 21.94
C PHE A 219 -5.85 13.85 22.49
N ARG A 220 -5.65 12.62 22.01
CA ARG A 220 -6.34 11.44 22.54
C ARG A 220 -5.97 11.20 24.00
N GLY A 221 -4.71 11.35 24.37
CA GLY A 221 -4.26 11.27 25.75
C GLY A 221 -4.93 12.31 26.64
N GLN A 222 -4.96 13.58 26.21
CA GLN A 222 -5.65 14.64 26.94
C GLN A 222 -7.15 14.41 27.09
N TYR A 223 -7.80 13.91 26.05
CA TYR A 223 -9.22 13.58 26.12
C TYR A 223 -9.48 12.48 27.15
N ALA A 224 -8.65 11.43 27.15
CA ALA A 224 -8.76 10.33 28.11
C ALA A 224 -8.58 10.80 29.56
N THR A 225 -7.64 11.70 29.85
CA THR A 225 -7.46 12.25 31.20
C THR A 225 -8.66 13.11 31.62
N LYS A 226 -9.15 13.99 30.72
CA LYS A 226 -10.35 14.79 30.99
C LYS A 226 -11.60 13.94 31.18
N GLU A 227 -11.73 12.85 30.45
CA GLU A 227 -12.81 11.88 30.61
C GLU A 227 -12.74 11.17 31.97
N ALA A 228 -11.53 10.80 32.42
CA ALA A 228 -11.31 10.23 33.75
C ALA A 228 -11.67 11.21 34.88
N GLU A 229 -11.20 12.47 34.80
CA GLU A 229 -11.56 13.54 35.74
C GLU A 229 -13.09 13.73 35.81
N ARG A 230 -13.77 13.75 34.66
CA ARG A 230 -15.23 13.85 34.61
C ARG A 230 -15.93 12.67 35.28
N LYS A 231 -15.43 11.45 35.07
CA LYS A 231 -15.97 10.25 35.73
C LYS A 231 -15.78 10.29 37.24
N GLU A 232 -14.65 10.79 37.73
CA GLU A 232 -14.38 10.94 39.15
C GLU A 232 -15.31 11.97 39.80
N VAL A 233 -15.46 13.16 39.19
CA VAL A 233 -16.40 14.18 39.68
C VAL A 233 -17.84 13.67 39.66
N ALA A 234 -18.23 12.91 38.62
CA ALA A 234 -19.55 12.30 38.56
C ALA A 234 -19.78 11.27 39.68
N ALA A 235 -18.76 10.49 40.04
CA ALA A 235 -18.83 9.53 41.15
C ALA A 235 -18.97 10.24 42.51
N GLN A 236 -18.16 11.29 42.75
CA GLN A 236 -18.25 12.10 43.98
C GLN A 236 -19.62 12.78 44.11
N LEU A 237 -20.17 13.29 43.02
CA LEU A 237 -21.51 13.89 43.01
C LEU A 237 -22.60 12.85 43.32
N ALA A 238 -22.45 11.63 42.81
CA ALA A 238 -23.39 10.53 43.10
C ALA A 238 -23.33 10.13 44.59
N GLU A 239 -22.14 10.05 45.18
CA GLU A 239 -21.95 9.75 46.60
C GLU A 239 -22.53 10.86 47.49
N ALA A 240 -22.23 12.13 47.20
CA ALA A 240 -22.78 13.26 47.95
C ALA A 240 -24.31 13.31 47.89
N ARG A 241 -24.90 12.99 46.73
CA ARG A 241 -26.37 12.86 46.59
C ARG A 241 -26.91 11.73 47.45
N ALA A 242 -26.27 10.57 47.46
CA ALA A 242 -26.68 9.45 48.30
C ALA A 242 -26.62 9.79 49.80
N LEU A 243 -25.55 10.47 50.24
CA LEU A 243 -25.42 10.94 51.62
C LEU A 243 -26.50 11.96 51.99
N ASN A 244 -26.77 12.95 51.12
CA ASN A 244 -27.85 13.91 51.36
C ASN A 244 -29.21 13.20 51.50
N THR A 245 -29.53 12.24 50.63
CA THR A 245 -30.78 11.48 50.73
C THR A 245 -30.87 10.66 52.03
N ALA A 246 -29.75 10.10 52.50
CA ALA A 246 -29.71 9.37 53.76
C ALA A 246 -29.90 10.30 54.97
N LEU A 247 -29.26 11.48 54.96
CA LEU A 247 -29.42 12.49 56.00
C LEU A 247 -30.86 13.02 56.05
N GLU A 248 -31.47 13.29 54.90
CA GLU A 248 -32.89 13.68 54.81
C GLU A 248 -33.80 12.61 55.42
N SER A 249 -33.56 11.33 55.13
CA SER A 249 -34.28 10.21 55.74
C SER A 249 -34.09 10.17 57.26
N GLN A 250 -32.87 10.31 57.77
CA GLN A 250 -32.60 10.32 59.21
C GLN A 250 -33.26 11.50 59.93
N LEU A 251 -33.28 12.68 59.30
CA LEU A 251 -34.01 13.84 59.82
C LEU A 251 -35.51 13.58 59.88
N LEU A 252 -36.09 12.95 58.86
CA LEU A 252 -37.49 12.54 58.89
C LEU A 252 -37.78 11.53 60.02
N ASP A 253 -36.94 10.51 60.18
CA ASP A 253 -37.10 9.50 61.22
C ASP A 253 -36.98 10.09 62.63
N THR A 254 -35.96 10.93 62.87
CA THR A 254 -35.73 11.57 64.18
C THR A 254 -36.80 12.60 64.53
N THR A 255 -37.27 13.39 63.55
CA THR A 255 -38.40 14.30 63.76
C THR A 255 -39.71 13.54 64.01
N GLY A 256 -39.91 12.39 63.36
CA GLY A 256 -41.00 11.46 63.66
C GLY A 256 -40.94 10.93 65.10
N ALA A 257 -39.79 10.38 65.50
CA ALA A 257 -39.57 9.87 66.84
C ALA A 257 -39.72 10.95 67.94
N LEU A 258 -39.26 12.18 67.69
CA LEU A 258 -39.47 13.31 68.60
C LEU A 258 -40.95 13.67 68.74
N LYS A 259 -41.72 13.66 67.65
CA LYS A 259 -43.18 13.89 67.72
C LYS A 259 -43.86 12.81 68.55
N GLU A 260 -43.55 11.53 68.30
CA GLU A 260 -44.08 10.41 69.08
C GLU A 260 -43.70 10.53 70.57
N ALA A 261 -42.46 10.92 70.88
CA ALA A 261 -42.02 11.15 72.25
C ALA A 261 -42.80 12.30 72.93
N ILE A 262 -43.09 13.39 72.21
CA ILE A 262 -43.90 14.50 72.71
C ILE A 262 -45.34 14.03 72.96
N GLU A 263 -45.94 13.30 72.02
CA GLU A 263 -47.29 12.76 72.16
C GLU A 263 -47.41 11.80 73.36
N THR A 264 -46.44 10.89 73.52
CA THR A 264 -46.41 9.97 74.67
C THR A 264 -46.19 10.72 76.00
N ALA A 265 -45.32 11.73 76.04
CA ALA A 265 -45.13 12.56 77.23
C ALA A 265 -46.41 13.34 77.59
N SER A 266 -47.11 13.89 76.59
CA SER A 266 -48.41 14.56 76.78
C SER A 266 -49.45 13.59 77.36
N ALA A 267 -49.56 12.38 76.80
CA ALA A 267 -50.48 11.36 77.30
C ALA A 267 -50.16 10.92 78.74
N LEU A 268 -48.87 10.81 79.09
CA LEU A 268 -48.45 10.52 80.47
C LEU A 268 -48.78 11.67 81.43
N LEU A 269 -48.60 12.93 81.01
CA LEU A 269 -48.98 14.10 81.80
C LEU A 269 -50.49 14.11 82.08
N GLU A 270 -51.32 13.86 81.06
CA GLU A 270 -52.77 13.71 81.25
C GLU A 270 -53.12 12.59 82.24
N GLN A 271 -52.41 11.46 82.20
CA GLN A 271 -52.60 10.39 83.19
C GLN A 271 -52.19 10.79 84.61
N VAL A 272 -51.10 11.55 84.78
CA VAL A 272 -50.66 12.06 86.08
C VAL A 272 -51.67 13.06 86.62
N ASP A 273 -52.17 13.96 85.78
CA ASP A 273 -53.20 14.92 86.16
C ASP A 273 -54.51 14.23 86.54
N ALA A 274 -54.92 13.20 85.78
CA ALA A 274 -56.07 12.37 86.10
C ALA A 274 -55.89 11.62 87.43
N LYS A 275 -54.72 11.02 87.69
CA LYS A 275 -54.41 10.38 88.99
C LYS A 275 -54.38 11.41 90.12
N GLY A 276 -53.81 12.58 89.90
CA GLY A 276 -53.79 13.68 90.86
C GLY A 276 -55.21 14.17 91.20
N ALA A 277 -56.06 14.31 90.18
CA ALA A 277 -57.48 14.63 90.35
C ALA A 277 -58.22 13.54 91.13
N ALA A 278 -57.97 12.26 90.82
CA ALA A 278 -58.54 11.14 91.56
C ALA A 278 -58.10 11.14 93.04
N ILE A 279 -56.82 11.38 93.33
CA ILE A 279 -56.29 11.50 94.71
C ILE A 279 -56.94 12.69 95.44
N ARG A 280 -57.04 13.85 94.79
CA ARG A 280 -57.74 15.04 95.36
C ARG A 280 -59.20 14.73 95.66
N SER A 281 -59.89 14.00 94.77
CA SER A 281 -61.28 13.56 95.00
C SER A 281 -61.37 12.61 96.19
N LYS A 282 -60.45 11.64 96.32
CA LYS A 282 -60.37 10.69 97.45
C LYS A 282 -60.08 11.39 98.77
N ARG A 283 -59.21 12.41 98.77
CA ARG A 283 -58.94 13.24 99.95
C ARG A 283 -60.16 14.08 100.33
N ARG A 284 -60.86 14.66 99.36
CA ARG A 284 -62.13 15.36 99.59
C ARG A 284 -63.21 14.43 100.16
N SER A 285 -63.36 13.22 99.64
CA SER A 285 -64.34 12.26 100.16
C SER A 285 -63.96 11.73 101.54
N ARG A 286 -62.67 11.62 101.85
CA ARG A 286 -62.19 11.24 103.19
C ARG A 286 -62.34 12.38 104.21
N ALA A 287 -62.05 13.62 103.82
CA ALA A 287 -62.29 14.79 104.67
C ALA A 287 -63.79 14.97 104.95
N ALA A 288 -64.66 14.76 103.95
CA ALA A 288 -66.12 14.77 104.15
C ALA A 288 -66.63 13.60 105.01
N ALA A 289 -65.87 12.50 105.14
CA ALA A 289 -66.19 11.40 106.05
C ALA A 289 -65.69 11.67 107.48
N GLU A 290 -64.51 12.29 107.66
CA GLU A 290 -64.00 12.74 108.97
C GLU A 290 -64.84 13.91 109.55
N GLU A 291 -65.42 14.77 108.70
CA GLU A 291 -66.33 15.86 109.11
C GLU A 291 -67.75 15.35 109.44
N ALA A 292 -68.11 14.14 109.00
CA ALA A 292 -69.33 13.44 109.39
C ALA A 292 -69.15 12.64 110.71
N ASP A 293 -67.93 12.16 110.98
CA ASP A 293 -67.57 11.42 112.20
C ASP A 293 -67.31 12.35 113.40
N SER A 294 -66.97 13.63 113.18
CA SER A 294 -66.82 14.63 114.25
C SER A 294 -68.13 15.33 114.66
N ASN A 295 -69.27 14.93 114.09
CA ASN A 295 -70.58 15.54 114.36
C ASN A 295 -71.53 14.59 115.14
N ASP A 296 -70.97 13.47 115.64
CA ASP A 296 -71.66 12.42 116.42
C ASP A 296 -71.03 12.15 117.82
N GLU A 297 -70.15 13.05 118.31
CA GLU A 297 -69.72 13.15 119.73
C GLU A 297 -70.09 14.52 120.33
#